data_AF-A0A844YIT9-F1
#
_entry.id   AF-A0A844YIT9-F1
#
_cell.length_a   1.000
_cell.length_b   1.000
_cell.length_c   1.000
_cell.angle_alpha   90.00
_cell.angle_beta   90.00
_cell.angle_gamma   90.00
#
_symmetry.space_group_name_H-M   'P 1'
#
loop_
_entity.id
_entity.type
_entity.pdbx_description
1 polymer ?
#
loop_
_entity_poly.entity_id
_entity_poly.type
_entity_poly.pdbx_seq_one_letter_code
_entity_poly.pdbx_strand_id
1 'polypeptide(L)'
;MGTALSTFISAFLKLGVCAVIFNEVRGMILAVPVLYGIYEAGGTLMAIWIGFCSLAGIALSVVVPMIAARKLQKFADSKLKPATAQAVAA
;
A
#
# COMPACT_ATOMS: atom_id res chain seq x y z
N MET A 1 -8.85 30.17 -4.99
CA MET A 1 -8.33 29.20 -5.97
C MET A 1 -7.51 28.04 -5.38
N GLY A 2 -6.77 28.21 -4.26
CA GLY A 2 -5.98 27.11 -3.66
C GLY A 2 -6.79 25.98 -2.99
N THR A 3 -7.98 26.26 -2.47
CA THR A 3 -8.82 25.27 -1.75
C THR A 3 -9.45 24.23 -2.66
N ALA A 4 -9.92 24.64 -3.85
CA ALA A 4 -10.40 23.71 -4.85
C ALA A 4 -9.26 22.81 -5.35
N LEU A 5 -8.09 23.40 -5.66
CA LEU A 5 -6.92 22.65 -6.14
C LEU A 5 -6.45 21.60 -5.11
N SER A 6 -6.36 21.97 -3.83
CA SER A 6 -5.97 21.04 -2.76
C SER A 6 -7.01 19.93 -2.54
N THR A 7 -8.30 20.24 -2.68
CA THR A 7 -9.38 19.24 -2.59
C THR A 7 -9.30 18.23 -3.74
N PHE A 8 -9.08 18.71 -4.97
CA PHE A 8 -8.90 17.84 -6.14
C PHE A 8 -7.66 16.96 -6.03
N ILE A 9 -6.52 17.53 -5.62
CA ILE A 9 -5.28 16.77 -5.41
C ILE A 9 -5.48 15.70 -4.33
N SER A 10 -6.13 16.04 -3.22
CA SER A 10 -6.43 15.07 -2.14
C SER A 10 -7.34 13.93 -2.62
N ALA A 11 -8.35 14.23 -3.43
CA ALA A 11 -9.23 13.23 -4.03
C ALA A 11 -8.47 12.31 -5.00
N PHE A 12 -7.62 12.87 -5.88
CA PHE A 12 -6.81 12.09 -6.82
C PHE A 12 -5.78 11.20 -6.12
N LEU A 13 -5.15 11.68 -5.05
CA LEU A 13 -4.23 10.88 -4.23
C LEU A 13 -4.94 9.70 -3.58
N LYS A 14 -6.13 9.91 -3.01
CA LYS A 14 -6.93 8.81 -2.42
C LYS A 14 -7.38 7.81 -3.48
N LEU A 15 -7.85 8.29 -4.63
CA LEU A 15 -8.24 7.43 -5.76
C LEU A 15 -7.04 6.66 -6.31
N GLY A 16 -5.87 7.29 -6.44
CA GLY A 16 -4.64 6.64 -6.87
C GLY A 16 -4.19 5.54 -5.91
N VAL A 17 -4.24 5.78 -4.60
CA VAL A 17 -3.96 4.74 -3.59
C VAL A 17 -4.94 3.58 -3.70
N CYS A 18 -6.24 3.85 -3.81
CA CYS A 18 -7.24 2.81 -4.01
C CYS A 18 -6.98 2.02 -5.31
N ALA A 19 -6.65 2.70 -6.41
CA ALA A 19 -6.36 2.07 -7.69
C ALA A 19 -5.13 1.15 -7.63
N VAL A 20 -4.06 1.57 -6.94
CA VAL A 20 -2.87 0.74 -6.70
C VAL A 20 -3.25 -0.52 -5.92
N ILE A 21 -4.03 -0.37 -4.84
CA ILE A 21 -4.49 -1.52 -4.04
C ILE A 21 -5.29 -2.51 -4.90
N PHE A 22 -6.28 -2.03 -5.67
CA PHE A 22 -7.10 -2.90 -6.52
C PHE A 22 -6.28 -3.61 -7.61
N ASN A 23 -5.27 -2.94 -8.17
CA ASN A 23 -4.42 -3.51 -9.21
C ASN A 23 -3.54 -4.65 -8.65
N GLU A 24 -3.03 -4.50 -7.44
CA GLU A 24 -2.22 -5.51 -6.76
C GLU A 24 -3.06 -6.70 -6.25
N VAL A 25 -4.29 -6.45 -5.78
CA VAL A 25 -5.25 -7.51 -5.43
C VAL A 25 -5.60 -8.36 -6.65
N ARG A 26 -5.80 -7.75 -7.82
CA ARG A 26 -5.96 -8.48 -9.09
C ARG A 26 -4.74 -9.36 -9.38
N GLY A 27 -3.53 -8.85 -9.17
CA GLY A 27 -2.28 -9.60 -9.33
C GLY A 27 -2.21 -10.83 -8.42
N MET A 28 -2.57 -10.69 -7.14
CA MET A 28 -2.65 -11.83 -6.22
C MET A 28 -3.68 -12.87 -6.66
N ILE A 29 -4.88 -12.45 -7.06
CA ILE A 29 -5.94 -13.37 -7.50
C ILE A 29 -5.48 -14.16 -8.74
N LEU A 30 -4.80 -13.52 -9.69
CA LEU A 30 -4.26 -14.18 -10.87
C LEU A 30 -3.08 -15.11 -10.57
N ALA A 31 -2.34 -14.87 -9.49
CA ALA A 31 -1.22 -15.71 -9.08
C ALA A 31 -1.66 -16.99 -8.36
N VAL A 32 -2.82 -17.00 -7.68
CA VAL A 32 -3.38 -18.19 -7.00
C VAL A 32 -3.51 -19.42 -7.92
N PRO A 33 -4.14 -19.36 -9.11
CA PRO A 33 -4.28 -20.52 -9.98
C PRO A 33 -2.93 -20.99 -10.56
N VAL A 34 -1.96 -20.08 -10.75
CA VAL A 34 -0.59 -20.45 -11.15
C VAL A 34 0.08 -21.26 -10.05
N LEU A 35 -0.08 -20.84 -8.79
CA LEU A 35 0.43 -21.56 -7.64
C LEU A 35 -0.19 -22.97 -7.51
N TYR A 36 -1.50 -23.06 -7.72
CA TYR A 36 -2.23 -24.33 -7.72
C TYR A 36 -1.79 -25.24 -8.87
N GLY A 37 -1.55 -24.70 -10.08
CA GLY A 37 -1.02 -25.45 -11.20
C GLY A 37 0.38 -26.00 -10.96
N ILE A 38 1.25 -25.26 -10.26
CA ILE A 38 2.58 -25.74 -9.84
C ILE A 38 2.44 -26.91 -8.85
N TYR A 39 1.46 -26.86 -7.95
CA TYR A 39 1.17 -27.94 -7.00
C TYR A 39 0.67 -29.21 -7.72
N GLU A 40 -0.30 -29.10 -8.63
CA GLU A 40 -0.82 -30.26 -9.38
C GLU A 40 0.20 -30.88 -10.33
N ALA A 41 1.09 -30.08 -10.91
CA ALA A 41 2.16 -30.58 -11.80
C ALA A 41 3.24 -31.39 -11.07
N GLY A 42 3.13 -31.60 -9.75
CA GLY A 42 4.16 -32.26 -8.95
C GLY A 42 5.41 -31.40 -8.77
N GLY A 43 5.26 -30.07 -8.87
CA GLY A 43 6.33 -29.11 -8.60
C GLY A 43 6.93 -29.38 -7.22
N THR A 44 8.25 -29.28 -7.12
CA THR A 44 8.93 -29.52 -5.84
C THR A 44 8.41 -28.58 -4.76
N LEU A 45 8.50 -28.98 -3.49
CA LEU A 45 8.21 -28.11 -2.35
C LEU A 45 8.91 -26.73 -2.47
N MET A 46 10.08 -26.69 -3.10
CA MET A 46 10.81 -25.47 -3.42
C MET A 46 10.07 -24.56 -4.41
N ALA A 47 9.43 -25.11 -5.45
CA ALA A 47 8.68 -24.35 -6.45
C ALA A 47 7.43 -23.68 -5.84
N ILE A 48 6.71 -24.41 -4.97
CA ILE A 48 5.56 -23.88 -4.22
C ILE A 48 6.02 -22.78 -3.24
N TRP A 49 7.15 -22.98 -2.57
CA TRP A 49 7.72 -22.01 -1.65
C TRP A 49 8.17 -20.73 -2.34
N ILE A 50 8.84 -20.82 -3.50
CA ILE A 50 9.24 -19.67 -4.31
C ILE A 50 8.01 -18.90 -4.79
N GLY A 51 6.98 -19.61 -5.29
CA GLY A 51 5.74 -18.98 -5.71
C GLY A 51 5.03 -18.26 -4.56
N PHE A 52 5.00 -18.87 -3.37
CA PHE A 52 4.43 -18.24 -2.17
C PHE A 52 5.22 -17.01 -1.74
N CYS A 53 6.55 -17.06 -1.72
CA CYS A 53 7.41 -15.91 -1.43
C CYS A 53 7.19 -14.75 -2.43
N SER A 54 6.97 -15.07 -3.71
CA SER A 54 6.64 -14.07 -4.73
C SER A 54 5.27 -13.42 -4.47
N LEU A 55 4.25 -14.23 -4.14
CA LEU A 55 2.89 -13.77 -3.81
C LEU A 55 2.88 -12.91 -2.53
N ALA A 56 3.68 -13.30 -1.53
CA ALA A 56 3.90 -12.52 -0.32
C ALA A 56 4.64 -11.20 -0.60
N GLY A 57 5.58 -11.17 -1.55
CA GLY A 57 6.25 -9.96 -2.01
C GLY A 57 5.29 -8.95 -2.63
N ILE A 58 4.35 -9.42 -3.46
CA ILE A 58 3.27 -8.62 -4.05
C ILE A 58 2.35 -8.10 -2.93
N ALA A 59 1.96 -8.95 -1.97
CA ALA A 59 1.15 -8.51 -0.83
C ALA A 59 1.86 -7.46 0.04
N LEU A 60 3.16 -7.63 0.31
CA LEU A 60 3.98 -6.71 1.09
C LEU A 60 4.18 -5.35 0.38
N SER A 61 4.27 -5.34 -0.95
CA SER A 61 4.34 -4.12 -1.77
C SER A 61 3.21 -3.13 -1.46
N VAL A 62 2.02 -3.63 -1.07
CA VAL A 62 0.85 -2.80 -0.73
C VAL A 62 0.77 -2.47 0.76
N VAL A 63 1.08 -3.45 1.62
CA VAL A 63 0.99 -3.30 3.07
C VAL A 63 2.07 -2.35 3.61
N VAL A 64 3.28 -2.40 3.06
CA VAL A 64 4.41 -1.59 3.52
C VAL A 64 4.16 -0.08 3.34
N PRO A 65 3.71 0.42 2.16
CA PRO A 65 3.34 1.83 1.98
C PRO A 65 2.24 2.30 2.94
N MET A 66 1.24 1.44 3.21
CA MET A 66 0.16 1.75 4.16
C MET A 66 0.69 1.93 5.59
N ILE A 67 1.61 1.06 6.03
CA ILE A 67 2.26 1.18 7.34
C ILE A 67 3.17 2.40 7.39
N ALA A 68 3.94 2.65 6.32
CA ALA A 68 4.81 3.81 6.20
C ALA A 68 4.02 5.12 6.27
N ALA A 69 2.92 5.23 5.53
CA ALA A 69 2.03 6.38 5.57
C ALA A 69 1.48 6.63 6.98
N ARG A 70 1.05 5.59 7.69
CA ARG A 70 0.58 5.69 9.08
C ARG A 70 1.67 6.16 10.05
N LYS A 71 2.91 5.67 9.90
CA LYS A 71 4.04 6.12 10.72
C LYS A 71 4.42 7.57 10.43
N LEU A 72 4.42 7.96 9.17
CA LEU A 72 4.75 9.31 8.74
C LEU A 72 3.70 10.32 9.20
N GLN A 73 2.41 9.95 9.16
CA GLN A 73 1.33 10.76 9.71
C GLN A 73 1.46 10.95 11.23
N LYS A 74 1.75 9.89 11.98
CA LYS A 74 2.02 9.98 13.43
C LYS A 74 3.22 10.87 13.74
N PHE A 75 4.29 10.77 12.95
CA PHE A 75 5.49 11.59 13.11
C PHE A 75 5.20 13.07 12.81
N ALA A 76 4.49 13.34 11.71
CA ALA A 76 4.04 14.67 11.32
C ALA A 76 3.14 15.29 12.40
N ASP A 77 2.16 14.56 12.93
CA ASP A 77 1.29 15.03 14.02
C ASP A 77 2.08 15.36 15.29
N SER A 78 3.10 14.56 15.62
CA SER A 78 3.93 14.76 16.81
C SER A 78 4.85 15.99 16.72
N LYS A 79 5.24 16.39 15.51
CA LYS A 79 6.19 17.49 15.27
C LYS A 79 5.54 18.78 14.78
N LEU A 80 4.41 18.71 14.07
CA LEU A 80 3.74 19.88 13.48
C LEU A 80 2.63 20.48 14.37
N LYS A 81 1.94 19.66 15.19
CA LYS A 81 0.97 20.18 16.18
C LYS A 81 1.58 21.14 17.21
N PRO A 82 2.80 20.93 17.76
CA PRO A 82 3.36 21.91 18.70
C PRO A 82 3.71 23.25 18.04
N ALA A 83 4.08 23.27 16.74
CA ALA A 83 4.45 24.51 16.04
C ALA A 83 3.25 25.37 15.63
N THR A 84 2.10 24.76 15.30
CA THR A 84 0.87 25.51 14.96
C THR A 84 0.18 26.11 16.19
N ALA A 85 0.27 25.46 17.35
CA ALA A 85 -0.25 26.02 18.60
C ALA A 85 0.52 27.29 19.05
N GLN A 86 1.83 27.35 18.78
CA GLN A 86 2.66 28.53 19.08
C GLN A 86 2.47 29.68 18.08
N ALA A 87 2.16 29.38 16.82
CA ALA A 87 1.93 30.41 15.79
C ALA A 87 0.53 31.05 15.82
N VAL A 88 -0.45 30.41 16.47
CA VAL A 88 -1.81 30.96 16.67
C VAL A 88 -1.92 31.70 18.01
N ALA A 89 -0.99 31.47 18.94
CA ALA A 89 -0.90 32.16 20.22
C ALA A 89 0.04 33.38 20.21
N ALA A 90 0.67 33.69 19.07
CA ALA A 90 1.51 34.85 18.81
C ALA A 90 0.82 35.80 17.81
#